data_AF-A0A814Y9Q5-F1
#
_entry.id   AF-A0A814Y9Q5-F1
#
_cell.length_a   1.000
_cell.length_b   1.000
_cell.length_c   1.000
_cell.angle_alpha   90.00
_cell.angle_beta   90.00
_cell.angle_gamma   90.00
#
_symmetry.space_group_name_H-M   'P 1'
#
loop_
_entity.id
_entity.type
_entity.pdbx_description
1 polymer ?
#
loop_
_entity_poly.entity_id
_entity_poly.type
_entity_poly.pdbx_seq_one_letter_code
_entity_poly.pdbx_strand_id
1 'polypeptide(L)'
;MSLMRSLKFQCAGLTCSPFANIITSTIMKCQMACLAQIYCRAASFHQSSSNCELFTDMSNEITNMATDTDITTMIVIAGTRCPPEPTTTTSTSTTTSTTTSTTTSATTSTTTSTTTSTTTSTTTSTTTTMPTWTITRNMSVPRQQHTASILANGSVLVAGGYNGGYLNSAELYNPSTGNWTTRSNINTARYQHTMSLLANGSILATGGQVSSGATTSTELYNPLTGTWTIAGSMNVARYLHVASTLENGYILITGGQNSNGYINSAELYDPSTGIWTRTANMSIAREYHTASTLANGHVLVAGGYSTITLSSAELY
;
A
#
# COMPACT_ATOMS: atom_id res chain seq x y z
N MET A 1 33.82 -14.67 -40.99
CA MET A 1 32.99 -15.86 -41.26
C MET A 1 32.85 -16.60 -39.94
N SER A 2 31.72 -16.46 -39.25
CA SER A 2 30.63 -17.47 -39.20
C SER A 2 31.09 -18.74 -38.46
N LEU A 3 30.43 -19.27 -37.43
CA LEU A 3 28.99 -19.52 -37.38
C LEU A 3 28.60 -19.96 -35.94
N MET A 4 27.41 -19.55 -35.50
CA MET A 4 26.67 -20.07 -34.33
C MET A 4 26.40 -21.59 -34.42
N ARG A 5 26.35 -22.29 -33.28
CA ARG A 5 25.58 -23.55 -33.07
C ARG A 5 24.96 -23.52 -31.67
N SER A 6 23.70 -23.12 -31.55
CA SER A 6 22.48 -23.94 -31.38
C SER A 6 22.30 -24.57 -29.98
N LEU A 7 21.54 -23.89 -29.12
CA LEU A 7 20.86 -24.50 -27.97
C LEU A 7 19.63 -25.27 -28.49
N LYS A 8 19.53 -26.56 -28.17
CA LYS A 8 18.28 -27.33 -28.21
C LYS A 8 17.89 -27.65 -26.78
N PHE A 9 16.80 -27.05 -26.28
CA PHE A 9 16.04 -27.61 -25.17
C PHE A 9 14.81 -28.30 -25.76
N GLN A 10 14.77 -29.63 -25.62
CA GLN A 10 13.57 -30.43 -25.86
C GLN A 10 12.68 -30.34 -24.62
N CYS A 11 11.52 -29.69 -24.76
CA CYS A 11 10.38 -29.94 -23.87
C CYS A 11 9.61 -31.13 -24.45
N ALA A 12 9.65 -32.27 -23.76
CA ALA A 12 8.78 -33.39 -24.03
C ALA A 12 7.75 -33.52 -22.89
N GLY A 13 6.47 -33.39 -23.25
CA GLY A 13 5.38 -34.10 -22.59
C GLY A 13 4.61 -33.35 -21.51
N LEU A 14 3.69 -32.47 -21.89
CA LEU A 14 2.38 -32.32 -21.24
C LEU A 14 1.36 -31.93 -22.32
N THR A 15 0.36 -32.77 -22.52
CA THR A 15 -0.70 -32.65 -23.53
C THR A 15 -1.71 -31.56 -23.14
N CYS A 16 -1.97 -30.61 -24.04
CA CYS A 16 -3.03 -29.61 -23.90
C CYS A 16 -4.43 -30.21 -24.15
N SER A 17 -5.37 -29.93 -23.24
CA SER A 17 -6.83 -30.02 -23.46
C SER A 17 -7.35 -28.65 -23.92
N PRO A 18 -8.32 -28.53 -24.84
CA PRO A 18 -8.65 -27.27 -25.50
C PRO A 18 -9.76 -26.51 -24.75
N PHE A 19 -9.52 -26.05 -23.52
CA PHE A 19 -10.40 -25.07 -22.84
C PHE A 19 -9.61 -24.29 -21.76
N ALA A 20 -8.63 -23.47 -22.16
CA ALA A 20 -7.94 -22.58 -21.20
C ALA A 20 -7.23 -21.36 -21.83
N ASN A 21 -7.64 -20.90 -23.01
CA ASN A 21 -7.07 -19.69 -23.62
C ASN A 21 -8.04 -18.53 -23.46
N ILE A 22 -7.81 -17.66 -22.46
CA ILE A 22 -8.18 -16.23 -22.43
C ILE A 22 -7.50 -15.48 -21.26
N ILE A 23 -6.98 -16.15 -20.22
CA ILE A 23 -6.49 -15.45 -18.99
C ILE A 23 -4.98 -15.12 -18.98
N THR A 24 -4.16 -15.64 -19.89
CA THR A 24 -2.69 -15.48 -19.77
C THR A 24 -2.09 -14.26 -20.49
N SER A 25 -2.84 -13.52 -21.30
CA SER A 25 -2.32 -12.38 -22.07
C SER A 25 -2.18 -11.08 -21.25
N THR A 26 -3.12 -10.80 -20.34
CA THR A 26 -3.13 -9.55 -19.56
C THR A 26 -2.14 -9.58 -18.38
N ILE A 27 -1.93 -10.75 -17.80
CA ILE A 27 -1.04 -10.95 -16.64
C ILE A 27 0.43 -10.77 -17.04
N MET A 28 0.81 -11.17 -18.26
CA MET A 28 2.19 -11.07 -18.74
C MET A 28 2.59 -9.63 -19.14
N LYS A 29 1.62 -8.80 -19.57
CA LYS A 29 1.84 -7.39 -19.93
C LYS A 29 2.04 -6.48 -18.71
N CYS A 30 1.42 -6.80 -17.57
CA CYS A 30 1.56 -6.01 -16.34
C CYS A 30 2.90 -6.30 -15.61
N GLN A 31 3.37 -7.56 -15.63
CA GLN A 31 4.67 -7.92 -15.04
C GLN A 31 5.87 -7.36 -15.83
N MET A 32 5.80 -7.30 -17.16
CA MET A 32 6.89 -6.77 -17.99
C MET A 32 7.07 -5.25 -17.84
N ALA A 33 5.98 -4.48 -17.70
CA ALA A 33 6.06 -3.01 -17.51
C ALA A 33 6.61 -2.63 -16.12
N CYS A 34 6.35 -3.46 -15.11
CA CYS A 34 6.83 -3.22 -13.74
C CYS A 34 8.33 -3.54 -13.58
N LEU A 35 8.83 -4.59 -14.24
CA LEU A 35 10.26 -4.94 -14.28
C LEU A 35 11.10 -3.92 -15.06
N ALA A 36 10.55 -3.29 -16.10
CA ALA A 36 11.25 -2.27 -16.89
C ALA A 36 11.54 -0.98 -16.10
N GLN A 37 10.68 -0.59 -15.15
CA GLN A 37 10.89 0.60 -14.32
C GLN A 37 11.88 0.38 -13.17
N ILE A 38 11.99 -0.85 -12.66
CA ILE A 38 12.94 -1.21 -11.59
C ILE A 38 14.38 -1.20 -12.13
N TYR A 39 14.61 -1.65 -13.37
CA TYR A 39 15.95 -1.64 -13.97
C TYR A 39 16.42 -0.25 -14.42
N CYS A 40 15.52 0.69 -14.72
CA CYS A 40 15.89 2.04 -15.16
C CYS A 40 16.49 2.92 -14.04
N ARG A 41 16.26 2.60 -12.76
CA ARG A 41 16.91 3.25 -11.61
C ARG A 41 18.22 2.59 -11.18
N ALA A 42 18.49 1.36 -11.58
CA ALA A 42 19.76 0.69 -11.32
C ALA A 42 20.85 1.09 -12.34
N ALA A 43 20.44 1.46 -13.57
CA ALA A 43 21.35 1.87 -14.63
C ALA A 43 21.89 3.32 -14.50
N SER A 44 21.40 4.11 -13.55
CA SER A 44 21.94 5.45 -13.27
C SER A 44 23.30 5.44 -12.55
N PHE A 45 23.82 4.24 -12.22
CA PHE A 45 25.08 4.07 -11.48
C PHE A 45 26.20 3.38 -12.29
N HIS A 46 25.98 3.02 -13.56
CA HIS A 46 27.05 2.54 -14.44
C HIS A 46 26.85 2.99 -15.90
N GLN A 47 27.80 3.76 -16.41
CA GLN A 47 27.91 4.11 -17.83
C GLN A 47 28.12 2.85 -18.69
N SER A 48 27.23 2.58 -19.65
CA SER A 48 27.61 2.27 -21.05
C SER A 48 26.36 2.23 -21.95
N SER A 49 26.48 2.88 -23.11
CA SER A 49 25.43 3.10 -24.10
C SER A 49 25.49 2.05 -25.22
N SER A 50 24.55 1.10 -25.25
CA SER A 50 24.36 0.24 -26.43
C SER A 50 23.03 -0.52 -26.55
N ASN A 51 22.06 -0.36 -25.65
CA ASN A 51 20.83 -1.19 -25.66
C ASN A 51 19.52 -0.48 -26.04
N CYS A 52 19.57 0.70 -26.69
CA CYS A 52 18.37 1.52 -26.92
C CYS A 52 17.65 1.30 -28.28
N GLU A 53 18.12 0.42 -29.17
CA GLU A 53 17.57 0.35 -30.55
C GLU A 53 16.68 -0.87 -30.86
N LEU A 54 16.23 -1.64 -29.87
CA LEU A 54 15.44 -2.87 -30.12
C LEU A 54 13.94 -2.79 -29.78
N PHE A 55 13.37 -1.61 -29.48
CA PHE A 55 12.00 -1.51 -28.97
C PHE A 55 10.98 -0.73 -29.83
N THR A 56 11.27 -0.51 -31.11
CA THR A 56 10.38 0.24 -32.01
C THR A 56 9.43 -0.61 -32.87
N ASP A 57 9.43 -1.95 -32.76
CA ASP A 57 8.67 -2.81 -33.68
C ASP A 57 7.52 -3.62 -33.03
N MET A 58 7.10 -3.23 -31.82
CA MET A 58 6.07 -3.98 -31.07
C MET A 58 4.83 -3.15 -30.69
N SER A 59 4.71 -1.93 -31.23
CA SER A 59 3.59 -1.02 -30.95
C SER A 59 2.42 -1.11 -31.94
N ASN A 60 2.55 -1.86 -33.04
CA ASN A 60 1.56 -1.81 -34.13
C ASN A 60 0.55 -2.98 -34.18
N GLU A 61 0.58 -3.92 -33.24
CA GLU A 61 -0.38 -5.05 -33.21
C GLU A 61 -1.41 -5.03 -32.07
N ILE A 62 -1.48 -3.96 -31.26
CA ILE A 62 -2.43 -3.85 -30.14
C ILE A 62 -3.50 -2.78 -30.43
N THR A 63 -4.18 -2.88 -31.58
CA THR A 63 -5.29 -1.97 -31.91
C THR A 63 -6.57 -2.69 -32.34
N ASN A 64 -6.69 -4.00 -32.15
CA ASN A 64 -7.95 -4.71 -32.38
C ASN A 64 -8.28 -5.63 -31.21
N MET A 65 -9.56 -5.63 -30.82
CA MET A 65 -10.19 -6.40 -29.73
C MET A 65 -10.43 -5.61 -28.42
N ALA A 66 -11.32 -4.62 -28.50
CA ALA A 66 -12.17 -4.24 -27.38
C ALA A 66 -13.62 -4.59 -27.75
N THR A 67 -14.26 -5.50 -27.02
CA THR A 67 -15.70 -5.47 -26.73
C THR A 67 -16.00 -6.49 -25.62
N ASP A 68 -16.57 -5.95 -24.53
CA ASP A 68 -17.67 -6.53 -23.74
C ASP A 68 -17.45 -7.05 -22.29
N THR A 69 -18.38 -6.55 -21.46
CA THR A 69 -18.87 -6.94 -20.11
C THR A 69 -17.95 -7.01 -18.89
N ASP A 70 -18.05 -5.96 -18.08
CA ASP A 70 -18.47 -5.94 -16.67
C ASP A 70 -18.03 -7.09 -15.73
N ILE A 71 -16.90 -6.92 -15.02
CA ILE A 71 -16.57 -7.65 -13.79
C ILE A 71 -15.95 -6.68 -12.79
N THR A 72 -16.71 -6.29 -11.78
CA THR A 72 -16.22 -5.55 -10.61
C THR A 72 -15.55 -6.53 -9.65
N THR A 73 -14.22 -6.67 -9.72
CA THR A 73 -13.41 -7.37 -8.70
C THR A 73 -12.38 -6.40 -8.13
N MET A 74 -12.63 -5.91 -6.92
CA MET A 74 -11.67 -5.14 -6.12
C MET A 74 -10.57 -6.10 -5.62
N ILE A 75 -9.35 -5.95 -6.14
CA ILE A 75 -8.15 -6.58 -5.58
C ILE A 75 -7.49 -5.56 -4.64
N VAL A 76 -7.48 -5.87 -3.34
CA VAL A 76 -6.73 -5.09 -2.34
C VAL A 76 -5.27 -5.51 -2.40
N ILE A 77 -4.40 -4.61 -2.89
CA ILE A 77 -2.95 -4.74 -2.73
C ILE A 77 -2.60 -4.21 -1.34
N ALA A 78 -2.07 -5.10 -0.50
CA ALA A 78 -1.62 -4.77 0.85
C ALA A 78 -0.46 -3.75 0.81
N GLY A 79 -0.56 -2.69 1.63
CA GLY A 79 0.59 -1.85 2.02
C GLY A 79 0.48 -0.35 1.78
N THR A 80 -0.53 0.13 1.04
CA THR A 80 -0.86 1.56 0.98
C THR A 80 -2.36 1.70 1.09
N ARG A 81 -2.87 2.49 2.04
CA ARG A 81 -4.28 2.89 2.05
C ARG A 81 -4.63 3.40 0.65
N CYS A 82 -5.76 2.96 0.07
CA CYS A 82 -6.24 3.54 -1.19
C CYS A 82 -6.19 5.07 -1.08
N PRO A 83 -5.67 5.79 -2.09
CA PRO A 83 -5.78 7.23 -2.12
C PRO A 83 -7.26 7.62 -2.00
N PRO A 84 -7.59 8.75 -1.36
CA PRO A 84 -8.96 9.25 -1.35
C PRO A 84 -9.48 9.33 -2.80
N GLU A 85 -10.77 9.05 -2.96
CA GLU A 85 -11.48 9.14 -4.24
C GLU A 85 -11.09 10.46 -4.95
N PRO A 86 -10.69 10.42 -6.24
CA PRO A 86 -10.24 11.61 -6.94
C PRO A 86 -11.32 12.70 -6.85
N THR A 87 -10.94 13.90 -6.44
CA THR A 87 -11.84 15.07 -6.45
C THR A 87 -12.30 15.31 -7.88
N THR A 88 -13.56 14.99 -8.15
CA THR A 88 -14.20 15.16 -9.45
C THR A 88 -14.42 16.64 -9.69
N THR A 89 -13.75 17.19 -10.70
CA THR A 89 -14.06 18.53 -11.21
C THR A 89 -14.84 18.34 -12.50
N THR A 90 -16.15 18.59 -12.47
CA THR A 90 -17.02 18.42 -13.63
C THR A 90 -17.00 19.68 -14.48
N SER A 91 -16.47 19.59 -15.71
CA SER A 91 -16.68 20.61 -16.74
C SER A 91 -17.72 20.12 -17.74
N THR A 92 -18.84 20.83 -17.86
CA THR A 92 -19.89 20.52 -18.84
C THR A 92 -19.69 21.39 -20.07
N SER A 93 -19.45 20.77 -21.23
CA SER A 93 -19.53 21.45 -22.53
C SER A 93 -20.73 20.93 -23.31
N THR A 94 -21.64 21.83 -23.68
CA THR A 94 -22.81 21.52 -24.51
C THR A 94 -22.49 21.85 -25.96
N THR A 95 -22.55 20.86 -26.84
CA THR A 95 -22.44 21.09 -28.29
C THR A 95 -23.79 20.79 -28.92
N THR A 96 -24.44 21.82 -29.49
CA THR A 96 -25.70 21.68 -30.23
C THR A 96 -25.38 21.54 -31.71
N SER A 97 -25.72 20.42 -32.32
CA SER A 97 -25.69 20.26 -33.77
C SER A 97 -27.11 20.17 -34.33
N THR A 98 -27.39 20.97 -35.35
CA THR A 98 -28.66 20.98 -36.08
C THR A 98 -28.41 20.36 -37.44
N THR A 99 -29.11 19.27 -37.77
CA THR A 99 -29.02 18.66 -39.10
C THR A 99 -30.35 18.86 -39.81
N THR A 100 -30.34 19.61 -40.92
CA THR A 100 -31.51 19.82 -41.78
C THR A 100 -31.40 18.89 -42.98
N SER A 101 -32.29 17.90 -43.07
CA SER A 101 -32.40 17.02 -44.23
C SER A 101 -33.59 17.41 -45.09
N THR A 102 -33.35 17.74 -46.36
CA THR A 102 -34.37 17.97 -47.38
C THR A 102 -34.42 16.80 -48.35
N THR A 103 -35.54 16.11 -48.41
CA THR A 103 -35.83 15.05 -49.39
C THR A 103 -36.78 15.58 -50.45
N THR A 104 -36.35 15.58 -51.72
CA THR A 104 -37.17 15.99 -52.87
C THR A 104 -37.55 14.77 -53.67
N SER A 105 -38.82 14.38 -53.65
CA SER A 105 -39.36 13.33 -54.52
C SER A 105 -40.00 13.97 -55.75
N ALA A 106 -39.56 13.55 -56.94
CA ALA A 106 -40.11 14.00 -58.21
C ALA A 106 -41.40 13.25 -58.52
N THR A 107 -42.54 13.97 -58.55
CA THR A 107 -43.58 13.97 -59.61
C THR A 107 -44.71 14.89 -59.13
N THR A 108 -44.96 15.94 -59.92
CA THR A 108 -46.13 16.84 -60.00
C THR A 108 -47.06 17.00 -58.78
N SER A 109 -47.16 18.25 -58.32
CA SER A 109 -47.97 18.83 -57.22
C SER A 109 -47.25 18.99 -55.87
N THR A 110 -47.07 20.26 -55.52
CA THR A 110 -46.09 20.82 -54.58
C THR A 110 -46.57 20.76 -53.13
N THR A 111 -45.83 20.09 -52.25
CA THR A 111 -45.82 20.39 -50.80
C THR A 111 -44.48 19.95 -50.20
N THR A 112 -43.64 20.92 -49.79
CA THR A 112 -42.34 20.68 -49.13
C THR A 112 -42.54 20.68 -47.62
N SER A 113 -42.27 19.56 -46.95
CA SER A 113 -42.27 19.47 -45.48
C SER A 113 -40.84 19.38 -44.96
N THR A 114 -40.40 20.38 -44.19
CA THR A 114 -39.09 20.39 -43.52
C THR A 114 -39.27 19.86 -42.08
N THR A 115 -38.54 18.81 -41.71
CA THR A 115 -38.48 18.33 -40.32
C THR A 115 -37.10 18.64 -39.75
N THR A 116 -37.04 19.37 -38.63
CA THR A 116 -35.79 19.66 -37.92
C THR A 116 -35.72 18.78 -36.68
N SER A 117 -34.70 17.93 -36.58
CA SER A 117 -34.38 17.19 -35.37
C SER A 117 -33.12 17.79 -34.72
N THR A 118 -33.18 18.03 -33.41
CA THR A 118 -32.06 18.51 -32.61
C THR A 118 -31.64 17.38 -31.68
N THR A 119 -30.41 16.90 -31.82
CA THR A 119 -29.84 15.89 -30.92
C THR A 119 -28.80 16.58 -30.04
N THR A 120 -29.06 16.67 -28.75
CA THR A 120 -28.10 17.17 -27.75
C THR A 120 -27.29 15.98 -27.24
N SER A 121 -26.00 15.91 -27.58
CA SER A 121 -25.06 14.97 -26.97
C SER A 121 -24.26 15.69 -25.88
N THR A 122 -24.41 15.24 -24.64
CA THR A 122 -23.58 15.69 -23.51
C THR A 122 -22.44 14.71 -23.34
N THR A 123 -21.22 15.10 -23.73
CA THR A 123 -20.02 14.31 -23.46
C THR A 123 -19.39 14.82 -22.17
N THR A 124 -19.47 14.03 -21.10
CA THR A 124 -18.76 14.31 -19.84
C THR A 124 -17.36 13.71 -19.93
N SER A 125 -16.33 14.55 -20.08
CA SER A 125 -14.94 14.12 -19.95
C SER A 125 -14.50 14.22 -18.48
N THR A 126 -14.26 13.07 -17.85
CA THR A 126 -13.67 13.00 -16.51
C THR A 126 -12.16 12.94 -16.61
N THR A 127 -11.50 14.10 -16.49
CA THR A 127 -10.02 14.13 -16.37
C THR A 127 -9.65 13.66 -14.97
N THR A 128 -9.27 12.39 -14.83
CA THR A 128 -8.72 11.86 -13.58
C THR A 128 -7.29 12.35 -13.45
N THR A 129 -7.04 13.29 -12.52
CA THR A 129 -5.68 13.75 -12.22
C THR A 129 -4.98 12.70 -11.35
N MET A 130 -3.78 12.28 -11.77
CA MET A 130 -2.97 11.38 -10.96
C MET A 130 -2.51 12.08 -9.68
N PRO A 131 -2.43 11.38 -8.53
CA PRO A 131 -1.92 11.96 -7.30
C PRO A 131 -0.47 12.42 -7.47
N THR A 132 -0.15 13.58 -6.93
CA THR A 132 1.20 14.17 -6.95
C THR A 132 1.72 14.37 -5.53
N TRP A 133 3.04 14.32 -5.36
CA TRP A 133 3.69 14.61 -4.09
C TRP A 133 3.73 16.11 -3.84
N THR A 134 3.33 16.54 -2.64
CA THR A 134 3.39 17.93 -2.20
C THR A 134 4.19 18.05 -0.90
N ILE A 135 5.03 19.07 -0.83
CA ILE A 135 5.82 19.36 0.37
C ILE A 135 4.91 20.00 1.42
N THR A 136 5.00 19.53 2.66
CA THR A 136 4.32 20.11 3.83
C THR A 136 5.34 20.72 4.78
N ARG A 137 4.91 21.27 5.93
CA ARG A 137 5.86 21.76 6.93
C ARG A 137 6.66 20.61 7.55
N ASN A 138 7.87 20.92 7.98
CA ASN A 138 8.78 19.95 8.60
C ASN A 138 8.38 19.67 10.06
N MET A 139 8.66 18.46 10.53
CA MET A 139 8.75 18.16 11.96
C MET A 139 9.86 18.99 12.60
N SER A 140 9.71 19.30 13.89
CA SER A 140 10.70 20.02 14.68
C SER A 140 11.92 19.16 15.02
N VAL A 141 11.75 17.84 15.15
CA VAL A 141 12.83 16.90 15.46
C VAL A 141 13.02 15.92 14.30
N PRO A 142 14.18 15.96 13.60
CA PRO A 142 14.56 14.93 12.64
C PRO A 142 14.63 13.57 13.33
N ARG A 143 14.12 12.52 12.69
CA ARG A 143 14.01 11.18 13.27
C ARG A 143 13.96 10.10 12.20
N GLN A 144 14.62 8.98 12.45
CA GLN A 144 14.45 7.74 11.69
C GLN A 144 13.90 6.63 12.57
N GLN A 145 13.35 5.57 11.97
CA GLN A 145 12.85 4.38 12.68
C GLN A 145 11.83 4.70 13.80
N HIS A 146 11.13 5.82 13.65
CA HIS A 146 9.97 6.20 14.43
C HIS A 146 8.74 5.46 13.90
N THR A 147 7.63 5.56 14.63
CA THR A 147 6.34 5.11 14.13
C THR A 147 5.33 6.24 14.09
N ALA A 148 4.37 6.10 13.19
CA ALA A 148 3.28 7.03 12.99
C ALA A 148 1.94 6.29 13.09
N SER A 149 0.97 6.88 13.76
CA SER A 149 -0.41 6.38 13.81
C SER A 149 -1.39 7.49 13.49
N ILE A 150 -2.41 7.15 12.72
CA ILE A 150 -3.52 8.05 12.40
C ILE A 150 -4.53 7.96 13.53
N LEU A 151 -4.86 9.10 14.13
CA LEU A 151 -5.91 9.23 15.14
C LEU A 151 -7.29 9.22 14.48
N ALA A 152 -8.33 8.98 15.27
CA ALA A 152 -9.72 8.96 14.79
C ALA A 152 -10.16 10.27 14.11
N ASN A 153 -9.55 11.40 14.47
CA ASN A 153 -9.81 12.70 13.85
C ASN A 153 -8.99 12.96 12.56
N GLY A 154 -8.24 11.97 12.07
CA GLY A 154 -7.41 12.07 10.87
C GLY A 154 -6.02 12.71 11.08
N SER A 155 -5.72 13.24 12.27
CA SER A 155 -4.37 13.73 12.59
C SER A 155 -3.37 12.59 12.71
N VAL A 156 -2.09 12.84 12.45
CA VAL A 156 -1.03 11.81 12.49
C VAL A 156 -0.12 12.05 13.68
N LEU A 157 -0.12 11.14 14.64
CA LEU A 157 0.83 11.16 15.76
C LEU A 157 2.10 10.42 15.35
N VAL A 158 3.24 11.07 15.49
CA VAL A 158 4.57 10.50 15.31
C VAL A 158 5.28 10.49 16.66
N ALA A 159 5.86 9.36 17.07
CA ALA A 159 6.57 9.27 18.34
C ALA A 159 7.86 8.44 18.24
N GLY A 160 8.79 8.75 19.14
CA GLY A 160 10.08 8.07 19.26
C GLY A 160 10.95 8.17 18.01
N GLY A 161 11.79 7.18 17.81
CA GLY A 161 12.77 7.11 16.73
C GLY A 161 14.20 7.37 17.20
N TYR A 162 15.09 7.60 16.24
CA TYR A 162 16.52 7.78 16.48
C TYR A 162 17.03 9.03 15.74
N ASN A 163 17.90 9.79 16.39
CA ASN A 163 18.66 10.91 15.79
C ASN A 163 19.96 11.15 16.56
N GLY A 164 20.96 10.28 16.36
CA GLY A 164 22.18 10.27 17.17
C GLY A 164 21.97 9.78 18.63
N GLY A 165 20.72 9.57 19.01
CA GLY A 165 20.28 8.99 20.27
C GLY A 165 18.80 8.60 20.20
N TYR A 166 18.35 7.82 21.18
CA TYR A 166 16.96 7.41 21.34
C TYR A 166 16.08 8.64 21.60
N LEU A 167 15.01 8.80 20.82
CA LEU A 167 14.07 9.90 20.99
C LEU A 167 12.89 9.47 21.85
N ASN A 168 12.42 10.39 22.69
CA ASN A 168 11.13 10.28 23.38
C ASN A 168 10.12 11.35 22.93
N SER A 169 10.51 12.23 22.01
CA SER A 169 9.62 13.29 21.54
C SER A 169 8.47 12.72 20.72
N ALA A 170 7.29 13.34 20.85
CA ALA A 170 6.13 13.07 20.02
C ALA A 170 5.64 14.36 19.35
N GLU A 171 5.18 14.25 18.12
CA GLU A 171 4.70 15.36 17.30
C GLU A 171 3.40 14.94 16.59
N LEU A 172 2.45 15.86 16.51
CA LEU A 172 1.15 15.65 15.87
C LEU A 172 1.04 16.52 14.61
N TYR A 173 0.80 15.86 13.48
CA TYR A 173 0.50 16.51 12.22
C TYR A 173 -1.01 16.74 12.08
N ASN A 174 -1.39 17.98 11.80
CA ASN A 174 -2.75 18.34 11.43
C ASN A 174 -2.87 18.45 9.89
N PRO A 175 -3.59 17.53 9.21
CA PRO A 175 -3.72 17.55 7.76
C PRO A 175 -4.50 18.76 7.22
N SER A 176 -5.37 19.41 8.00
CA SER A 176 -6.14 20.57 7.52
C SER A 176 -5.30 21.84 7.44
N THR A 177 -4.24 21.94 8.23
CA THR A 177 -3.35 23.12 8.26
C THR A 177 -1.94 22.82 7.74
N GLY A 178 -1.60 21.55 7.55
CA GLY A 178 -0.24 21.10 7.23
C GLY A 178 0.79 21.38 8.33
N ASN A 179 0.36 21.56 9.58
CA ASN A 179 1.24 21.96 10.70
C ASN A 179 1.61 20.77 11.57
N TRP A 180 2.81 20.84 12.13
CA TRP A 180 3.26 19.97 13.21
C TRP A 180 3.18 20.69 14.55
N THR A 181 2.77 19.96 15.58
CA THR A 181 2.70 20.46 16.96
C THR A 181 3.35 19.45 17.90
N THR A 182 4.22 19.91 18.80
CA THR A 182 4.83 19.05 19.82
C THR A 182 3.75 18.56 20.80
N ARG A 183 3.82 17.28 21.16
CA ARG A 183 2.98 16.64 22.18
C ARG A 183 3.83 16.22 23.38
N SER A 184 3.17 15.72 24.42
CA SER A 184 3.88 15.10 25.54
C SER A 184 4.79 13.98 25.04
N ASN A 185 5.97 13.89 25.63
CA ASN A 185 6.95 12.87 25.31
C ASN A 185 6.47 11.49 25.79
N ILE A 186 6.85 10.44 25.07
CA ILE A 186 6.76 9.08 25.58
C ILE A 186 7.70 8.94 26.79
N ASN A 187 7.37 8.12 27.78
CA ASN A 187 8.16 8.03 29.01
C ASN A 187 9.51 7.37 28.76
N THR A 188 9.55 6.37 27.86
CA THR A 188 10.78 5.67 27.50
C THR A 188 11.19 6.01 26.07
N ALA A 189 12.36 6.65 25.92
CA ALA A 189 12.95 6.91 24.61
C ALA A 189 13.21 5.59 23.87
N ARG A 190 12.64 5.44 22.67
CA ARG A 190 12.60 4.16 21.94
C ARG A 190 12.55 4.36 20.42
N TYR A 191 13.10 3.40 19.68
CA TYR A 191 12.98 3.30 18.22
C TYR A 191 12.64 1.86 17.81
N GLN A 192 12.20 1.64 16.56
CA GLN A 192 11.75 0.31 16.07
C GLN A 192 10.66 -0.35 16.96
N HIS A 193 9.86 0.49 17.62
CA HIS A 193 8.64 0.09 18.33
C HIS A 193 7.48 0.06 17.34
N THR A 194 6.30 -0.35 17.81
CA THR A 194 5.05 -0.24 17.05
C THR A 194 4.09 0.72 17.73
N MET A 195 3.18 1.34 16.96
CA MET A 195 2.08 2.16 17.49
C MET A 195 0.75 1.72 16.87
N SER A 196 -0.16 1.24 17.72
CA SER A 196 -1.46 0.70 17.30
C SER A 196 -2.61 1.58 17.78
N LEU A 197 -3.52 1.95 16.88
CA LEU A 197 -4.78 2.61 17.24
C LEU A 197 -5.73 1.58 17.85
N LEU A 198 -6.20 1.86 19.06
CA LEU A 198 -7.18 1.05 19.77
C LEU A 198 -8.60 1.54 19.46
N ALA A 199 -9.59 0.66 19.66
CA ALA A 199 -11.00 0.96 19.39
C ALA A 199 -11.52 2.16 20.21
N ASN A 200 -10.95 2.42 21.39
CA ASN A 200 -11.29 3.58 22.21
C ASN A 200 -10.61 4.90 21.75
N GLY A 201 -9.87 4.88 20.63
CA GLY A 201 -9.17 6.03 20.07
C GLY A 201 -7.77 6.28 20.64
N SER A 202 -7.35 5.55 21.68
CA SER A 202 -5.99 5.67 22.24
C SER A 202 -4.96 5.02 21.32
N ILE A 203 -3.69 5.45 21.42
CA ILE A 203 -2.58 4.79 20.72
C ILE A 203 -1.73 4.00 21.71
N LEU A 204 -1.50 2.73 21.43
CA LEU A 204 -0.60 1.86 22.19
C LEU A 204 0.77 1.83 21.51
N ALA A 205 1.79 2.39 22.16
CA ALA A 205 3.19 2.22 21.78
C ALA A 205 3.76 0.97 22.45
N THR A 206 4.34 0.04 21.67
CA THR A 206 4.74 -1.28 22.16
C THR A 206 6.19 -1.59 21.81
N GLY A 207 6.97 -2.01 22.81
CA GLY A 207 8.32 -2.55 22.63
C GLY A 207 9.30 -1.55 22.01
N GLY A 208 10.17 -2.04 21.13
CA GLY A 208 11.26 -1.28 20.55
C GLY A 208 12.56 -1.42 21.32
N GLN A 209 13.57 -0.70 20.85
CA GLN A 209 14.90 -0.70 21.45
C GLN A 209 15.13 0.63 22.17
N VAL A 210 15.65 0.51 23.38
CA VAL A 210 15.99 1.59 24.31
C VAL A 210 17.49 1.48 24.65
N SER A 211 18.02 2.41 25.45
CA SER A 211 19.45 2.41 25.80
C SER A 211 19.95 1.10 26.43
N SER A 212 19.08 0.38 27.15
CA SER A 212 19.37 -0.92 27.78
C SER A 212 19.07 -2.13 26.88
N GLY A 213 18.74 -1.93 25.60
CA GLY A 213 18.39 -3.00 24.66
C GLY A 213 16.89 -3.08 24.35
N ALA A 214 16.39 -4.26 23.96
CA ALA A 214 14.97 -4.46 23.71
C ALA A 214 14.15 -4.24 24.99
N THR A 215 12.95 -3.65 24.88
CA THR A 215 12.05 -3.44 26.03
C THR A 215 10.75 -4.22 25.92
N THR A 216 10.18 -4.61 27.06
CA THR A 216 8.81 -5.13 27.20
C THR A 216 7.77 -4.04 27.39
N SER A 217 8.20 -2.82 27.71
CA SER A 217 7.31 -1.74 28.12
C SER A 217 6.35 -1.33 27.01
N THR A 218 5.13 -1.01 27.41
CA THR A 218 4.13 -0.39 26.55
C THR A 218 3.58 0.87 27.19
N GLU A 219 3.10 1.79 26.36
CA GLU A 219 2.60 3.08 26.79
C GLU A 219 1.36 3.47 25.98
N LEU A 220 0.36 4.05 26.65
CA LEU A 220 -0.88 4.51 26.05
C LEU A 220 -0.89 6.03 25.93
N TYR A 221 -1.09 6.52 24.71
CA TYR A 221 -1.40 7.91 24.43
C TYR A 221 -2.90 8.12 24.44
N ASN A 222 -3.38 8.99 25.33
CA ASN A 222 -4.76 9.47 25.32
C ASN A 222 -4.85 10.72 24.44
N PRO A 223 -5.55 10.70 23.29
CA PRO A 223 -5.62 11.86 22.40
C PRO A 223 -6.38 13.07 22.97
N LEU A 224 -7.26 12.87 23.96
CA LEU A 224 -8.05 13.94 24.58
C LEU A 224 -7.19 14.84 25.47
N THR A 225 -6.30 14.23 26.25
CA THR A 225 -5.33 14.94 27.10
C THR A 225 -4.00 15.18 26.37
N GLY A 226 -3.73 14.35 25.37
CA GLY A 226 -2.45 14.11 24.71
C GLY A 226 -1.29 13.85 25.64
N THR A 227 -1.53 13.05 26.66
CA THR A 227 -0.54 12.54 27.60
C THR A 227 -0.28 11.06 27.37
N TRP A 228 0.93 10.62 27.69
CA TRP A 228 1.31 9.21 27.71
C TRP A 228 1.20 8.64 29.13
N THR A 229 0.76 7.39 29.23
CA THR A 229 0.67 6.64 30.48
C THR A 229 1.30 5.26 30.30
N ILE A 230 1.96 4.74 31.33
CA ILE A 230 2.52 3.37 31.30
C ILE A 230 1.35 2.37 31.29
N ALA A 231 1.44 1.36 30.43
CA ALA A 231 0.46 0.28 30.31
C ALA A 231 1.10 -1.09 30.59
N GLY A 232 0.32 -2.17 30.47
CA GLY A 232 0.80 -3.53 30.74
C GLY A 232 2.00 -3.91 29.86
N SER A 233 2.98 -4.59 30.43
CA SER A 233 4.20 -4.96 29.72
C SER A 233 4.07 -6.30 29.00
N MET A 234 4.73 -6.43 27.85
CA MET A 234 4.86 -7.72 27.15
C MET A 234 5.61 -8.75 28.00
N ASN A 235 5.44 -10.02 27.67
CA ASN A 235 6.17 -11.12 28.28
C ASN A 235 7.57 -11.28 27.68
N VAL A 236 7.79 -10.83 26.45
CA VAL A 236 9.07 -10.91 25.75
C VAL A 236 9.46 -9.54 25.21
N ALA A 237 10.63 -9.05 25.62
CA ALA A 237 11.20 -7.82 25.09
C ALA A 237 11.50 -7.99 23.60
N ARG A 238 11.10 -7.02 22.77
CA ARG A 238 11.28 -7.10 21.31
C ARG A 238 11.34 -5.73 20.67
N TYR A 239 12.18 -5.59 19.64
CA TYR A 239 12.14 -4.51 18.65
C TYR A 239 12.01 -5.13 17.25
N LEU A 240 11.69 -4.33 16.22
CA LEU A 240 11.48 -4.82 14.84
C LEU A 240 10.37 -5.87 14.68
N HIS A 241 9.50 -5.97 15.68
CA HIS A 241 8.29 -6.79 15.63
C HIS A 241 7.20 -6.05 14.84
N VAL A 242 6.18 -6.78 14.41
CA VAL A 242 5.00 -6.20 13.75
C VAL A 242 3.81 -6.29 14.69
N ALA A 243 2.96 -5.26 14.69
CA ALA A 243 1.68 -5.24 15.37
C ALA A 243 0.54 -5.25 14.36
N SER A 244 -0.46 -6.12 14.59
CA SER A 244 -1.67 -6.26 13.77
C SER A 244 -2.90 -6.14 14.67
N THR A 245 -3.80 -5.23 14.34
CA THR A 245 -5.11 -5.15 14.99
C THR A 245 -6.00 -6.26 14.45
N LEU A 246 -6.56 -7.06 15.35
CA LEU A 246 -7.51 -8.13 15.03
C LEU A 246 -8.95 -7.59 15.03
N GLU A 247 -9.87 -8.32 14.41
CA GLU A 247 -11.29 -7.93 14.30
C GLU A 247 -11.98 -7.80 15.66
N ASN A 248 -11.56 -8.60 16.64
CA ASN A 248 -12.03 -8.53 18.02
C ASN A 248 -11.40 -7.37 18.83
N GLY A 249 -10.57 -6.52 18.21
CA GLY A 249 -9.91 -5.37 18.83
C GLY A 249 -8.60 -5.68 19.55
N TYR A 250 -8.19 -6.94 19.66
CA TYR A 250 -6.91 -7.30 20.26
C TYR A 250 -5.76 -6.86 19.34
N ILE A 251 -4.60 -6.58 19.94
CA ILE A 251 -3.38 -6.31 19.18
C ILE A 251 -2.49 -7.55 19.23
N LEU A 252 -2.30 -8.19 18.08
CA LEU A 252 -1.34 -9.26 17.91
C LEU A 252 0.03 -8.65 17.60
N ILE A 253 1.05 -9.07 18.31
CA ILE A 253 2.45 -8.77 17.98
C ILE A 253 3.21 -10.04 17.67
N THR A 254 3.99 -10.00 16.59
CA THR A 254 4.71 -11.16 16.09
C THR A 254 6.18 -10.83 15.85
N GLY A 255 7.04 -11.78 16.20
CA GLY A 255 8.46 -11.77 15.86
C GLY A 255 9.26 -10.60 16.46
N GLY A 256 10.23 -10.13 15.68
CA GLY A 256 11.22 -9.14 16.08
C GLY A 256 12.51 -9.78 16.59
N GLN A 257 13.31 -8.98 17.28
CA GLN A 257 14.61 -9.36 17.81
C GLN A 257 14.78 -8.90 19.27
N ASN A 258 15.62 -9.62 20.02
CA ASN A 258 16.17 -9.17 21.29
C ASN A 258 17.62 -9.68 21.47
N SER A 259 18.16 -9.56 22.70
CA SER A 259 19.52 -9.98 23.02
C SER A 259 19.80 -11.47 22.79
N ASN A 260 18.76 -12.30 22.74
CA ASN A 260 18.88 -13.75 22.54
C ASN A 260 18.75 -14.13 21.05
N GLY A 261 18.53 -13.16 20.16
CA GLY A 261 18.38 -13.37 18.72
C GLY A 261 16.97 -13.06 18.21
N TYR A 262 16.64 -13.63 17.04
CA TYR A 262 15.33 -13.49 16.41
C TYR A 262 14.25 -14.20 17.21
N ILE A 263 13.03 -13.68 17.16
CA ILE A 263 11.89 -14.14 17.95
C ILE A 263 10.86 -14.78 17.01
N ASN A 264 10.32 -15.94 17.39
CA ASN A 264 9.14 -16.53 16.73
C ASN A 264 7.87 -16.44 17.58
N SER A 265 7.99 -16.07 18.86
CA SER A 265 6.81 -15.93 19.72
C SER A 265 5.89 -14.80 19.30
N ALA A 266 4.61 -14.98 19.61
CA ALA A 266 3.58 -13.98 19.44
C ALA A 266 2.81 -13.74 20.74
N GLU A 267 2.27 -12.53 20.89
CA GLU A 267 1.51 -12.12 22.07
C GLU A 267 0.30 -11.29 21.66
N LEU A 268 -0.76 -11.37 22.46
CA LEU A 268 -2.00 -10.63 22.29
C LEU A 268 -2.15 -9.63 23.43
N TYR A 269 -2.40 -8.37 23.10
CA TYR A 269 -2.85 -7.36 24.04
C TYR A 269 -4.36 -7.29 24.02
N ASP A 270 -4.96 -7.40 25.21
CA ASP A 270 -6.36 -7.11 25.45
C ASP A 270 -6.52 -5.64 25.89
N PRO A 271 -7.11 -4.76 25.06
CA PRO A 271 -7.32 -3.36 25.41
C PRO A 271 -8.25 -3.12 26.60
N SER A 272 -9.10 -4.10 26.95
CA SER A 272 -10.07 -3.95 28.04
C SER A 272 -9.44 -4.18 29.42
N THR A 273 -8.43 -5.06 29.49
CA THR A 273 -7.71 -5.38 30.72
C THR A 273 -6.32 -4.78 30.78
N GLY A 274 -5.75 -4.40 29.63
CA GLY A 274 -4.38 -3.93 29.52
C GLY A 274 -3.34 -5.05 29.67
N ILE A 275 -3.74 -6.32 29.52
CA ILE A 275 -2.88 -7.49 29.77
C ILE A 275 -2.35 -8.08 28.46
N TRP A 276 -1.08 -8.50 28.48
CA TRP A 276 -0.44 -9.26 27.41
C TRP A 276 -0.46 -10.76 27.70
N THR A 277 -0.98 -11.55 26.75
CA THR A 277 -1.01 -13.02 26.83
C THR A 277 -0.25 -13.64 25.67
N ARG A 278 0.59 -14.65 25.94
CA ARG A 278 1.27 -15.40 24.86
C ARG A 278 0.25 -16.20 24.05
N THR A 279 0.46 -16.25 22.74
CA THR A 279 -0.33 -17.09 21.82
C THR A 279 0.60 -18.03 21.04
N ALA A 280 0.06 -18.75 20.04
CA ALA A 280 0.81 -19.66 19.19
C ALA A 280 2.05 -18.98 18.56
N ASN A 281 3.16 -19.71 18.54
CA ASN A 281 4.40 -19.24 17.94
C ASN A 281 4.37 -19.40 16.42
N MET A 282 5.10 -18.53 15.73
CA MET A 282 5.52 -18.75 14.35
C MET A 282 6.47 -19.95 14.25
N SER A 283 6.46 -20.60 13.09
CA SER A 283 7.35 -21.72 12.78
C SER A 283 8.82 -21.31 12.68
N ILE A 284 9.07 -20.07 12.26
CA ILE A 284 10.40 -19.50 12.06
C ILE A 284 10.50 -18.17 12.79
N ALA A 285 11.60 -17.99 13.53
CA ALA A 285 11.91 -16.73 14.16
C ALA A 285 12.31 -15.69 13.12
N ARG A 286 11.69 -14.51 13.15
CA ARG A 286 11.85 -13.51 12.09
C ARG A 286 11.71 -12.08 12.62
N GLU A 287 12.47 -11.18 12.01
CA GLU A 287 12.30 -9.73 12.08
C GLU A 287 12.11 -9.15 10.67
N TYR A 288 11.77 -7.87 10.55
CA TYR A 288 11.53 -7.19 9.25
C TYR A 288 10.47 -7.86 8.36
N HIS A 289 9.67 -8.78 8.90
CA HIS A 289 8.53 -9.35 8.19
C HIS A 289 7.40 -8.33 8.07
N THR A 290 6.43 -8.63 7.22
CA THR A 290 5.15 -7.94 7.22
C THR A 290 4.09 -8.82 7.84
N ALA A 291 3.05 -8.20 8.42
CA ALA A 291 1.86 -8.88 8.89
C ALA A 291 0.64 -8.12 8.38
N SER A 292 -0.23 -8.79 7.64
CA SER A 292 -1.45 -8.21 7.07
C SER A 292 -2.67 -8.90 7.64
N THR A 293 -3.52 -8.15 8.34
CA THR A 293 -4.84 -8.63 8.74
C THR A 293 -5.70 -8.77 7.48
N LEU A 294 -6.22 -9.97 7.25
CA LEU A 294 -7.06 -10.31 6.11
C LEU A 294 -8.54 -10.05 6.42
N ALA A 295 -9.37 -9.98 5.38
CA ALA A 295 -10.81 -9.72 5.52
C ALA A 295 -11.56 -10.82 6.31
N ASN A 296 -10.98 -12.01 6.43
CA ASN A 296 -11.51 -13.12 7.22
C ASN A 296 -10.95 -13.16 8.66
N GLY A 297 -10.34 -12.06 9.13
CA GLY A 297 -9.80 -11.92 10.49
C GLY A 297 -8.44 -12.57 10.75
N HIS A 298 -7.92 -13.37 9.82
CA HIS A 298 -6.60 -14.01 9.98
C HIS A 298 -5.46 -13.00 9.74
N VAL A 299 -4.26 -13.31 10.24
CA VAL A 299 -3.08 -12.48 10.00
C VAL A 299 -2.06 -13.26 9.18
N LEU A 300 -1.81 -12.81 7.95
CA LEU A 300 -0.75 -13.35 7.10
C LEU A 300 0.58 -12.70 7.46
N VAL A 301 1.52 -13.50 7.95
CA VAL A 301 2.92 -13.10 8.14
C VAL A 301 3.75 -13.58 6.95
N ALA A 302 4.51 -12.67 6.32
CA ALA A 302 5.29 -12.98 5.12
C ALA A 302 6.72 -12.43 5.19
N GLY A 303 7.67 -13.25 4.74
CA GLY A 303 9.06 -12.86 4.53
C GLY A 303 9.79 -12.48 5.83
N GLY A 304 10.66 -11.48 5.74
CA GLY A 304 11.52 -11.05 6.83
C GLY A 304 12.88 -11.74 6.84
N TYR A 305 13.60 -11.59 7.94
CA TYR A 305 14.97 -12.01 8.10
C TYR A 305 15.14 -12.84 9.38
N SER A 306 15.94 -13.89 9.25
CA SER A 306 16.40 -14.74 10.34
C SER A 306 17.90 -14.95 10.17
N THR A 307 18.40 -16.19 10.22
CA THR A 307 19.75 -16.50 9.73
C THR A 307 19.91 -16.27 8.23
N ILE A 308 18.81 -16.25 7.49
CA ILE A 308 18.71 -15.95 6.06
C ILE A 308 17.48 -15.08 5.79
N THR A 309 17.44 -14.43 4.63
CA THR A 309 16.19 -13.83 4.12
C THR A 309 15.17 -14.93 3.87
N LEU A 310 13.95 -14.74 4.38
CA LEU A 310 12.91 -15.75 4.35
C LEU A 310 12.02 -15.55 3.11
N SER A 311 11.72 -16.66 2.43
CA SER A 311 10.64 -16.76 1.43
C SER A 311 9.34 -17.34 2.01
N SER A 312 9.35 -17.73 3.29
CA SER A 312 8.22 -18.36 3.95
C SER A 312 7.15 -17.35 4.34
N ALA A 313 5.90 -17.83 4.34
CA ALA A 313 4.76 -17.15 4.91
C ALA A 313 3.97 -18.13 5.78
N GLU A 314 3.27 -17.59 6.78
CA GLU A 314 2.41 -18.36 7.68
C GLU A 314 1.18 -17.55 8.08
N LEU A 315 0.11 -18.24 8.40
CA LEU A 315 -1.19 -17.65 8.74
C LEU A 315 -1.47 -17.89 10.22
N TYR A 316 -1.80 -16.83 10.94
CA TYR A 316 -2.36 -16.87 12.30
C TYR A 316 -3.88 -16.76 12.25
#